data_AF-A0A1D8PPG1-F1
#
_entry.id   AF-A0A1D8PPG1-F1
#
_cell.length_a   1.000
_cell.length_b   1.000
_cell.length_c   1.000
_cell.angle_alpha   90.00
_cell.angle_beta   90.00
_cell.angle_gamma   90.00
#
_symmetry.space_group_name_H-M   'P 1'
#
loop_
_entity.id
_entity.type
_entity.pdbx_description
1 polymer ?
#
loop_
_entity_poly.entity_id
_entity_poly.type
_entity_poly.pdbx_seq_one_letter_code
_entity_poly.pdbx_strand_id
1 'polypeptide(L)'
;MNRLVSELTSRNDHKLAVCQLYRALLRKTNQLASIPASINKFELKYNIQERFRSNYGSTFQISEQILKGITLNEALSLALGGNWDDLKQFIDIQRKEVFSYQKRRADYLTNKEKIEESAKKTARGKVKRNLLARSRRKTKYYAPDLRMPDSEQQFIKDGLANAKYQGDTVLKQFLHELQSLKKIPDPKLLPYSPELIFTAGDNLNFDHIIRGTSSKSLENFDQDILKAIVIPAMEYDINKLYLDQLKSDLDNKGPYKATVHEALAGTVPVPYIMQPTKKKIGREEIAKLIKKQIFFRRMINIWESQTHLTEENKQKDGSYPIKGSHGFGPEELVYPREYYQELYDAEEMYEILLQIHINELNGKPNDPLDLEQFSWSESLDIASNYLRDAYKQVIQDSKMDLKELQDHLQKSFNNHYDEQVEKYERLITNLQKHNVFKHSEIVSPPGSRSIFDVAAKRSIDFFPKEEVIGKGKTLGEFMAESGFKHYKHGYKLTKRIAQIMKKLGKDF
;
A
#
# COMPACT_ATOMS: atom_id res chain seq x y z
N MET A 1 5.32 -14.09 21.44
CA MET A 1 5.82 -15.48 21.50
C MET A 1 5.79 -15.89 22.97
N ASN A 2 5.19 -17.03 23.33
CA ASN A 2 5.04 -17.43 24.74
C ASN A 2 6.41 -17.74 25.36
N ARG A 3 6.69 -17.22 26.58
CA ARG A 3 7.97 -17.42 27.30
C ARG A 3 8.34 -18.90 27.45
N LEU A 4 7.34 -19.75 27.63
CA LEU A 4 7.47 -21.22 27.64
C LEU A 4 7.96 -21.80 26.32
N VAL A 5 7.52 -21.26 25.17
CA VAL A 5 7.95 -21.74 23.85
C VAL A 5 9.42 -21.40 23.60
N SER A 6 9.86 -20.21 24.01
CA SER A 6 11.28 -19.84 23.95
C SER A 6 12.14 -20.70 24.86
N GLU A 7 11.69 -21.00 26.08
CA GLU A 7 12.45 -21.85 27.02
C GLU A 7 12.58 -23.28 26.49
N LEU A 8 11.48 -23.88 26.00
CA LEU A 8 11.49 -25.24 25.43
C LEU A 8 12.34 -25.37 24.16
N THR A 9 12.38 -24.33 23.33
CA THR A 9 13.18 -24.30 22.09
C THR A 9 14.63 -23.89 22.31
N SER A 10 14.98 -23.35 23.49
CA SER A 10 16.33 -22.87 23.79
C SER A 10 17.28 -23.97 24.28
N ARG A 11 16.76 -24.99 25.00
CA ARG A 11 17.56 -26.10 25.55
C ARG A 11 18.22 -26.93 24.44
N ASN A 12 19.54 -27.08 24.52
CA ASN A 12 20.33 -27.82 23.52
C ASN A 12 19.94 -29.30 23.44
N ASP A 13 19.62 -29.94 24.57
CA ASP A 13 19.23 -31.36 24.59
C ASP A 13 17.97 -31.63 23.78
N HIS A 14 16.99 -30.73 23.86
CA HIS A 14 15.75 -30.85 23.08
C HIS A 14 16.01 -30.67 21.58
N LYS A 15 16.87 -29.72 21.20
CA LYS A 15 17.27 -29.53 19.80
C LYS A 15 17.97 -30.77 19.27
N LEU A 16 18.89 -31.34 20.04
CA LEU A 16 19.59 -32.57 19.69
C LEU A 16 18.62 -33.74 19.48
N ALA A 17 17.68 -33.95 20.41
CA ALA A 17 16.66 -35.00 20.28
C ALA A 17 15.77 -34.83 19.03
N VAL A 18 15.32 -33.61 18.74
CA VAL A 18 14.53 -33.30 17.54
C VAL A 18 15.35 -33.53 16.26
N CYS A 19 16.62 -33.10 16.23
CA CYS A 19 17.52 -33.36 15.11
C CYS A 19 17.82 -34.85 14.91
N GLN A 20 17.96 -35.62 16.00
CA GLN A 20 18.11 -37.07 15.94
C GLN A 20 16.87 -37.75 15.37
N LEU A 21 15.67 -37.34 15.80
CA LEU A 21 14.41 -37.82 15.24
C LEU A 21 14.30 -37.53 13.74
N TYR A 22 14.61 -36.30 13.32
CA TYR A 22 14.64 -35.92 11.91
C TYR A 22 15.58 -36.80 11.07
N ARG A 23 16.81 -36.99 11.55
CA ARG A 23 17.82 -37.84 10.89
C ARG A 23 17.36 -39.30 10.83
N ALA A 24 16.78 -39.83 11.90
CA ALA A 24 16.27 -41.20 11.95
C ALA A 24 15.16 -41.43 10.92
N LEU A 25 14.19 -40.51 10.86
CA LEU A 25 13.10 -40.54 9.88
C LEU A 25 13.62 -40.52 8.44
N LEU A 26 14.55 -39.61 8.13
CA LEU A 26 15.13 -39.54 6.78
C LEU A 26 15.94 -40.79 6.40
N ARG A 27 16.72 -41.35 7.34
CA ARG A 27 17.46 -42.60 7.08
C ARG A 27 16.52 -43.76 6.81
N LYS A 28 15.53 -43.97 7.67
CA LYS A 28 14.57 -45.07 7.52
C LYS A 28 13.75 -44.94 6.24
N THR A 29 13.29 -43.73 5.92
CA THR A 29 12.59 -43.49 4.65
C THR A 29 13.46 -43.75 3.43
N ASN A 30 14.75 -43.40 3.45
CA ASN A 30 15.68 -43.71 2.37
C ASN A 30 15.91 -45.22 2.21
N GLN A 31 16.01 -45.97 3.31
CA GLN A 31 16.21 -47.42 3.36
C GLN A 31 15.01 -48.25 2.85
N LEU A 32 13.83 -47.64 2.72
CA LEU A 32 12.67 -48.32 2.12
C LEU A 32 12.96 -48.69 0.65
N ALA A 33 13.14 -49.99 0.41
CA ALA A 33 13.15 -50.64 -0.90
C ALA A 33 11.83 -51.44 -1.07
N SER A 34 11.32 -51.55 -2.31
CA SER A 34 10.08 -52.30 -2.64
C SER A 34 8.80 -51.79 -1.95
N ILE A 35 8.50 -50.51 -2.12
CA ILE A 35 7.38 -49.81 -1.46
C ILE A 35 6.04 -50.16 -2.15
N PRO A 36 4.95 -50.45 -1.40
CA PRO A 36 3.61 -50.62 -1.96
C PRO A 36 3.13 -49.38 -2.72
N ALA A 37 2.43 -49.56 -3.85
CA ALA A 37 1.96 -48.46 -4.71
C ALA A 37 1.08 -47.40 -3.99
N SER A 38 0.48 -47.75 -2.86
CA SER A 38 -0.32 -46.82 -2.04
C SER A 38 0.52 -45.76 -1.30
N ILE A 39 1.83 -45.99 -1.17
CA ILE A 39 2.77 -45.16 -0.40
C ILE A 39 3.70 -44.44 -1.37
N ASN A 40 3.66 -43.10 -1.36
CA ASN A 40 4.56 -42.28 -2.16
C ASN A 40 5.78 -41.84 -1.32
N LYS A 41 6.96 -42.37 -1.67
CA LYS A 41 8.23 -42.06 -0.98
C LYS A 41 8.55 -40.56 -0.97
N PHE A 42 8.25 -39.87 -2.08
CA PHE A 42 8.52 -38.44 -2.22
C PHE A 42 7.57 -37.60 -1.38
N GLU A 43 6.27 -37.96 -1.35
CA GLU A 43 5.29 -37.32 -0.47
C GLU A 43 5.71 -37.44 1.00
N LEU A 44 6.17 -38.61 1.42
CA LEU A 44 6.61 -38.85 2.78
C LEU A 44 7.84 -38.01 3.14
N LYS A 45 8.86 -37.99 2.26
CA LYS A 45 10.07 -37.19 2.45
C LYS A 45 9.77 -35.69 2.49
N TYR A 46 8.93 -35.22 1.58
CA TYR A 46 8.47 -33.83 1.52
C TYR A 46 7.73 -33.44 2.80
N ASN A 47 6.77 -34.27 3.24
CA ASN A 47 6.00 -34.01 4.45
C ASN A 47 6.90 -33.97 5.70
N ILE A 48 7.87 -34.90 5.83
CA ILE A 48 8.84 -34.85 6.94
C ILE A 48 9.60 -33.52 6.92
N GLN A 49 10.14 -33.12 5.76
CA GLN A 49 10.88 -31.86 5.64
C GLN A 49 10.01 -30.64 5.98
N GLU A 50 8.79 -30.55 5.47
CA GLU A 50 7.86 -29.46 5.73
C GLU A 50 7.44 -29.36 7.19
N ARG A 51 7.16 -30.49 7.87
CA ARG A 51 6.78 -30.47 9.29
C ARG A 51 7.92 -30.00 10.18
N PHE A 52 9.16 -30.42 9.92
CA PHE A 52 10.32 -29.94 10.68
C PHE A 52 10.70 -28.49 10.37
N ARG A 53 10.34 -27.97 9.19
CA ARG A 53 10.52 -26.55 8.83
C ARG A 53 9.42 -25.64 9.36
N SER A 54 8.23 -26.17 9.66
CA SER A 54 7.07 -25.39 10.07
C SER A 54 7.28 -24.72 11.43
N ASN A 55 6.94 -23.42 11.53
CA ASN A 55 6.97 -22.68 12.79
C ASN A 55 5.67 -22.90 13.58
N TYR A 56 5.77 -23.54 14.74
CA TYR A 56 4.64 -23.81 15.62
C TYR A 56 4.49 -22.72 16.69
N GLY A 57 3.26 -22.23 16.87
CA GLY A 57 2.97 -21.10 17.76
C GLY A 57 2.73 -21.48 19.22
N SER A 58 2.48 -22.76 19.50
CA SER A 58 2.16 -23.26 20.84
C SER A 58 2.93 -24.53 21.19
N THR A 59 3.16 -24.73 22.49
CA THR A 59 3.78 -25.95 23.04
C THR A 59 2.99 -27.20 22.70
N PHE A 60 1.65 -27.10 22.74
CA PHE A 60 0.74 -28.18 22.35
C PHE A 60 0.96 -28.64 20.90
N GLN A 61 1.09 -27.69 19.96
CA GLN A 61 1.37 -28.02 18.56
C GLN A 61 2.73 -28.69 18.40
N ILE A 62 3.75 -28.23 19.13
CA ILE A 62 5.08 -28.85 19.11
C ILE A 62 5.01 -30.29 19.62
N SER A 63 4.37 -30.53 20.77
CA SER A 63 4.24 -31.88 21.34
C SER A 63 3.45 -32.83 20.44
N GLU A 64 2.38 -32.35 19.81
CA GLU A 64 1.58 -33.15 18.87
C GLU A 64 2.43 -33.62 17.68
N GLN A 65 3.29 -32.73 17.14
CA GLN A 65 4.14 -33.05 15.99
C GLN A 65 5.30 -33.96 16.37
N ILE A 66 5.87 -33.81 17.57
CA ILE A 66 6.87 -34.74 18.10
C ILE A 66 6.26 -36.14 18.24
N LEU A 67 5.07 -36.26 18.83
CA LEU A 67 4.37 -37.54 18.93
C LEU A 67 4.10 -38.16 17.56
N LYS A 68 3.63 -37.36 16.59
CA LYS A 68 3.45 -37.80 15.19
C LYS A 68 4.78 -38.26 14.56
N GLY A 69 5.90 -37.62 14.90
CA GLY A 69 7.22 -38.03 14.44
C GLY A 69 7.69 -39.34 15.06
N ILE A 70 7.41 -39.58 16.34
CA ILE A 70 7.74 -40.83 17.05
C ILE A 70 6.91 -41.99 16.47
N THR A 71 5.60 -41.81 16.32
CA THR A 71 4.73 -42.85 15.74
C THR A 71 5.10 -43.17 14.30
N LEU A 72 5.48 -42.17 13.50
CA LEU A 72 6.01 -42.39 12.16
C LEU A 72 7.34 -43.17 12.19
N ASN A 73 8.21 -42.88 13.14
CA ASN A 73 9.49 -43.57 13.30
C ASN A 73 9.29 -45.06 13.66
N GLU A 74 8.29 -45.37 14.48
CA GLU A 74 7.87 -46.74 14.81
C GLU A 74 7.29 -47.44 13.56
N ALA A 75 6.32 -46.82 12.89
CA ALA A 75 5.71 -47.36 11.67
C ALA A 75 6.75 -47.63 10.56
N LEU A 76 7.74 -46.74 10.41
CA LEU A 76 8.85 -46.94 9.47
C LEU A 76 9.76 -48.11 9.86
N SER A 77 9.92 -48.40 11.15
CA SER A 77 10.72 -49.55 11.61
C SER A 77 10.03 -50.87 11.28
N LEU A 78 8.71 -50.92 11.46
CA LEU A 78 7.88 -52.08 11.11
C LEU A 78 7.83 -52.30 9.59
N ALA A 79 7.77 -51.20 8.82
CA ALA A 79 7.82 -51.25 7.35
C ALA A 79 9.13 -51.80 6.81
N LEU A 80 10.27 -51.48 7.45
CA LEU A 80 11.57 -52.09 7.11
C LEU A 80 11.60 -53.61 7.38
N GLY A 81 10.80 -54.09 8.35
CA GLY A 81 10.57 -55.51 8.62
C GLY A 81 9.50 -56.17 7.73
N GLY A 82 8.95 -55.45 6.75
CA GLY A 82 7.95 -55.95 5.80
C GLY A 82 6.48 -55.75 6.19
N ASN A 83 6.18 -55.17 7.36
CA ASN A 83 4.81 -54.85 7.77
C ASN A 83 4.46 -53.39 7.40
N TRP A 84 3.63 -53.23 6.37
CA TRP A 84 3.29 -51.92 5.81
C TRP A 84 1.99 -51.31 6.36
N ASP A 85 1.22 -52.06 7.14
CA ASP A 85 -0.15 -51.67 7.51
C ASP A 85 -0.19 -50.40 8.37
N ASP A 86 0.69 -50.30 9.37
CA ASP A 86 0.77 -49.14 10.26
C ASP A 86 1.22 -47.88 9.52
N LEU A 87 2.19 -48.01 8.59
CA LEU A 87 2.66 -46.90 7.77
C LEU A 87 1.55 -46.41 6.83
N LYS A 88 0.78 -47.34 6.25
CA LYS A 88 -0.36 -47.02 5.39
C LYS A 88 -1.46 -46.30 6.17
N GLN A 89 -1.81 -46.79 7.36
CA GLN A 89 -2.79 -46.16 8.23
C GLN A 89 -2.36 -44.74 8.65
N PHE A 90 -1.08 -44.56 8.99
CA PHE A 90 -0.53 -43.24 9.33
C PHE A 90 -0.66 -42.25 8.16
N ILE A 91 -0.28 -42.68 6.95
CA ILE A 91 -0.36 -41.84 5.73
C ILE A 91 -1.81 -41.47 5.44
N ASP A 92 -2.75 -42.42 5.55
CA ASP A 92 -4.17 -42.16 5.30
C ASP A 92 -4.77 -41.16 6.30
N ILE A 93 -4.39 -41.24 7.57
CA ILE A 93 -4.79 -40.25 8.59
C ILE A 93 -4.23 -38.87 8.23
N GLN A 94 -2.95 -38.78 7.87
CA GLN A 94 -2.33 -37.50 7.51
C GLN A 94 -2.95 -36.87 6.25
N ARG A 95 -3.20 -37.67 5.21
CA ARG A 95 -3.89 -37.20 3.99
C ARG A 95 -5.29 -36.68 4.30
N LYS A 96 -6.06 -37.36 5.16
CA LYS A 96 -7.37 -36.89 5.63
C LYS A 96 -7.29 -35.59 6.42
N GLU A 97 -6.30 -35.43 7.30
CA GLU A 97 -6.08 -34.18 8.05
C GLU A 97 -5.80 -33.01 7.09
N VAL A 98 -4.88 -33.18 6.14
CA VAL A 98 -4.53 -32.15 5.15
C VAL A 98 -5.75 -31.79 4.28
N PHE A 99 -6.48 -32.78 3.80
CA PHE A 99 -7.69 -32.58 3.02
C PHE A 99 -8.76 -31.80 3.81
N SER A 100 -8.98 -32.17 5.09
CA SER A 100 -9.94 -31.46 5.95
C SER A 100 -9.55 -29.99 6.17
N TYR A 101 -8.26 -29.70 6.28
CA TYR A 101 -7.76 -28.34 6.41
C TYR A 101 -7.98 -27.54 5.11
N GLN A 102 -7.70 -28.12 3.95
CA GLN A 102 -7.96 -27.49 2.66
C GLN A 102 -9.45 -27.22 2.46
N LYS A 103 -10.33 -28.17 2.83
CA LYS A 103 -11.78 -27.98 2.78
C LYS A 103 -12.25 -26.83 3.66
N ARG A 104 -11.79 -26.76 4.93
CA ARG A 104 -12.08 -25.62 5.82
C ARG A 104 -11.60 -24.29 5.26
N ARG A 105 -10.41 -24.28 4.63
CA ARG A 105 -9.87 -23.07 3.99
C ARG A 105 -10.74 -22.64 2.80
N ALA A 106 -11.18 -23.59 1.96
CA ALA A 106 -12.11 -23.31 0.86
C ALA A 106 -13.45 -22.75 1.38
N ASP A 107 -14.03 -23.38 2.40
CA ASP A 107 -15.28 -22.94 3.04
C ASP A 107 -15.17 -21.55 3.68
N TYR A 108 -14.02 -21.23 4.26
CA TYR A 108 -13.73 -19.89 4.78
C TYR A 108 -13.66 -18.85 3.66
N LEU A 109 -12.99 -19.18 2.56
CA LEU A 109 -12.83 -18.26 1.43
C LEU A 109 -14.17 -17.98 0.73
N THR A 110 -15.05 -18.98 0.60
CA THR A 110 -16.39 -18.80 0.04
C THR A 110 -17.31 -18.01 0.96
N ASN A 111 -17.20 -18.17 2.29
CA ASN A 111 -18.08 -17.52 3.26
C ASN A 111 -17.46 -16.31 3.97
N LYS A 112 -16.36 -15.77 3.45
CA LYS A 112 -15.55 -14.74 4.12
C LYS A 112 -16.38 -13.56 4.62
N GLU A 113 -17.26 -13.02 3.79
CA GLU A 113 -18.09 -11.87 4.14
C GLU A 113 -19.04 -12.16 5.30
N LYS A 114 -19.71 -13.32 5.27
CA LYS A 114 -20.63 -13.77 6.34
C LYS A 114 -19.88 -13.99 7.66
N ILE A 115 -18.65 -14.54 7.60
CA ILE A 115 -17.79 -14.76 8.76
C ILE A 115 -17.29 -13.43 9.33
N GLU A 116 -16.91 -12.48 8.48
CA GLU A 116 -16.51 -11.14 8.92
C GLU A 116 -17.68 -10.37 9.55
N GLU A 117 -18.90 -10.51 9.02
CA GLU A 117 -20.11 -9.92 9.61
C GLU A 117 -20.48 -10.54 10.95
N SER A 118 -20.43 -11.87 11.08
CA SER A 118 -20.68 -12.54 12.36
C SER A 118 -19.61 -12.13 13.39
N ALA A 119 -18.34 -12.05 12.99
CA ALA A 119 -17.26 -11.54 13.83
C ALA A 119 -17.49 -10.09 14.29
N LYS A 120 -18.01 -9.21 13.43
CA LYS A 120 -18.39 -7.82 13.80
C LYS A 120 -19.52 -7.78 14.84
N LYS A 121 -20.51 -8.69 14.73
CA LYS A 121 -21.63 -8.78 15.67
C LYS A 121 -21.17 -9.28 17.05
N THR A 122 -20.27 -10.25 17.09
CA THR A 122 -19.78 -10.85 18.34
C THR A 122 -18.69 -10.02 19.03
N ALA A 123 -17.92 -9.22 18.29
CA ALA A 123 -16.84 -8.41 18.84
C ALA A 123 -17.35 -7.33 19.82
N ARG A 124 -16.62 -7.11 20.92
CA ARG A 124 -16.88 -6.07 21.93
C ARG A 124 -15.70 -5.11 22.09
N GLY A 125 -15.97 -3.92 22.64
CA GLY A 125 -14.96 -2.93 23.01
C GLY A 125 -14.08 -2.41 21.87
N LYS A 126 -12.76 -2.29 22.12
CA LYS A 126 -11.76 -1.75 21.17
C LYS A 126 -11.68 -2.56 19.87
N VAL A 127 -11.90 -3.87 19.94
CA VAL A 127 -11.90 -4.77 18.78
C VAL A 127 -13.05 -4.43 17.83
N LYS A 128 -14.26 -4.22 18.36
CA LYS A 128 -15.42 -3.77 17.57
C LYS A 128 -15.16 -2.43 16.90
N ARG A 129 -14.62 -1.46 17.64
CA ARG A 129 -14.28 -0.12 17.11
C ARG A 129 -13.26 -0.21 15.96
N ASN A 130 -12.25 -1.06 16.09
CA ASN A 130 -11.25 -1.28 15.04
C ASN A 130 -11.83 -1.99 13.81
N LEU A 131 -12.67 -3.01 14.00
CA LEU A 131 -13.35 -3.71 12.91
C LEU A 131 -14.30 -2.78 12.14
N LEU A 132 -15.07 -1.95 12.85
CA LEU A 132 -15.93 -0.92 12.25
C LEU A 132 -15.12 0.18 11.56
N ALA A 133 -13.99 0.61 12.13
CA ALA A 133 -13.11 1.58 11.49
C ALA A 133 -12.48 1.04 10.21
N ARG A 134 -12.08 -0.25 10.20
CA ARG A 134 -11.59 -0.94 9.00
C ARG A 134 -12.68 -1.07 7.95
N SER A 135 -13.94 -1.34 8.32
CA SER A 135 -15.05 -1.35 7.36
C SER A 135 -15.48 0.04 6.89
N ARG A 136 -15.31 1.07 7.71
CA ARG A 136 -15.56 2.49 7.37
C ARG A 136 -14.46 3.11 6.52
N ARG A 137 -13.35 2.43 6.27
CA ARG A 137 -12.40 2.86 5.24
C ARG A 137 -13.06 2.69 3.87
N LYS A 138 -13.80 3.73 3.48
CA LYS A 138 -14.44 3.99 2.19
C LYS A 138 -14.83 2.69 1.47
N THR A 139 -16.03 2.18 1.75
CA THR A 139 -16.80 1.56 0.66
C THR A 139 -16.70 2.54 -0.50
N LYS A 140 -15.96 2.16 -1.56
CA LYS A 140 -15.93 2.96 -2.78
C LYS A 140 -17.39 3.09 -3.17
N TYR A 141 -17.89 4.32 -3.30
CA TYR A 141 -19.21 4.47 -3.87
C TYR A 141 -19.17 3.82 -5.25
N TYR A 142 -19.97 2.77 -5.41
CA TYR A 142 -20.16 2.17 -6.71
C TYR A 142 -21.12 3.08 -7.44
N ALA A 143 -20.64 3.76 -8.48
CA ALA A 143 -21.53 4.59 -9.30
C ALA A 143 -22.64 3.68 -9.83
N PRO A 144 -23.91 3.92 -9.50
CA PRO A 144 -25.01 3.14 -10.04
C PRO A 144 -25.04 3.30 -11.56
N ASP A 145 -25.52 2.27 -12.27
CA ASP A 145 -25.66 2.32 -13.72
C ASP A 145 -26.79 3.28 -14.11
N LEU A 146 -26.42 4.52 -14.42
CA LEU A 146 -27.32 5.65 -14.75
C LEU A 146 -28.28 5.40 -15.93
N ARG A 147 -28.20 4.24 -16.59
CA ARG A 147 -29.15 3.81 -17.63
C ARG A 147 -30.52 3.43 -17.06
N MET A 148 -30.60 3.07 -15.78
CA MET A 148 -31.87 2.71 -15.13
C MET A 148 -32.49 3.94 -14.45
N PRO A 149 -33.76 4.30 -14.73
CA PRO A 149 -34.39 5.52 -14.19
C PRO A 149 -34.44 5.55 -12.66
N ASP A 150 -34.68 4.43 -11.99
CA ASP A 150 -34.67 4.34 -10.51
C ASP A 150 -33.28 4.61 -9.91
N SER A 151 -32.24 4.19 -10.65
CA SER A 151 -30.85 4.34 -10.22
C SER A 151 -30.36 5.78 -10.40
N GLU A 152 -30.86 6.49 -11.41
CA GLU A 152 -30.60 7.91 -11.62
C GLU A 152 -31.23 8.74 -10.50
N GLN A 153 -32.49 8.44 -10.14
CA GLN A 153 -33.14 9.11 -9.00
C GLN A 153 -32.40 8.86 -7.68
N GLN A 154 -31.94 7.63 -7.45
CA GLN A 154 -31.17 7.31 -6.25
C GLN A 154 -29.80 8.02 -6.24
N PHE A 155 -29.12 8.07 -7.39
CA PHE A 155 -27.87 8.84 -7.55
C PHE A 155 -28.07 10.32 -7.26
N ILE A 156 -29.15 10.92 -7.75
CA ILE A 156 -29.50 12.33 -7.49
C ILE A 156 -29.80 12.53 -5.99
N LYS A 157 -30.58 11.65 -5.36
CA LYS A 157 -30.87 11.71 -3.91
C LYS A 157 -29.60 11.62 -3.06
N ASP A 158 -28.73 10.66 -3.35
CA ASP A 158 -27.45 10.49 -2.66
C ASP A 158 -26.52 11.69 -2.91
N GLY A 159 -26.49 12.20 -4.15
CA GLY A 159 -25.74 13.38 -4.55
C GLY A 159 -26.16 14.63 -3.79
N LEU A 160 -27.46 14.90 -3.71
CA LEU A 160 -28.03 16.03 -2.96
C LEU A 160 -27.80 15.90 -1.45
N ALA A 161 -27.91 14.69 -0.89
CA ALA A 161 -27.62 14.44 0.52
C ALA A 161 -26.14 14.70 0.86
N ASN A 162 -25.22 14.23 0.01
CA ASN A 162 -23.80 14.49 0.18
C ASN A 162 -23.49 15.98 -0.01
N ALA A 163 -24.05 16.63 -1.03
CA ALA A 163 -23.89 18.06 -1.22
C ALA A 163 -24.43 18.88 -0.04
N LYS A 164 -25.55 18.46 0.56
CA LYS A 164 -26.06 19.05 1.80
C LYS A 164 -25.02 18.99 2.91
N TYR A 165 -24.52 17.79 3.17
CA TYR A 165 -23.52 17.56 4.20
C TYR A 165 -22.22 18.35 3.98
N GLN A 166 -21.67 18.31 2.76
CA GLN A 166 -20.40 19.00 2.43
C GLN A 166 -20.57 20.53 2.50
N GLY A 167 -21.64 21.05 1.88
CA GLY A 167 -21.93 22.49 1.89
C GLY A 167 -22.12 23.02 3.30
N ASP A 168 -22.90 22.33 4.12
CA ASP A 168 -23.16 22.72 5.52
C ASP A 168 -21.86 22.69 6.35
N THR A 169 -20.97 21.74 6.07
CA THR A 169 -19.68 21.66 6.76
C THR A 169 -18.78 22.85 6.44
N VAL A 170 -18.72 23.27 5.17
CA VAL A 170 -17.94 24.44 4.73
C VAL A 170 -18.54 25.73 5.32
N LEU A 171 -19.87 25.89 5.22
CA LEU A 171 -20.59 27.05 5.75
C LEU A 171 -20.37 27.22 7.26
N LYS A 172 -20.44 26.13 8.04
CA LYS A 172 -20.17 26.18 9.50
C LYS A 172 -18.77 26.67 9.82
N GLN A 173 -17.77 26.19 9.07
CA GLN A 173 -16.38 26.62 9.30
C GLN A 173 -16.17 28.07 8.90
N PHE A 174 -16.82 28.53 7.82
CA PHE A 174 -16.79 29.93 7.41
C PHE A 174 -17.43 30.83 8.47
N LEU A 175 -18.64 30.51 8.93
CA LEU A 175 -19.34 31.24 9.99
C LEU A 175 -18.54 31.25 11.29
N HIS A 176 -17.98 30.11 11.69
CA HIS A 176 -17.14 30.01 12.88
C HIS A 176 -15.91 30.92 12.80
N GLU A 177 -15.24 31.03 11.64
CA GLU A 177 -14.11 31.95 11.49
C GLU A 177 -14.57 33.43 11.46
N LEU A 178 -15.71 33.75 10.85
CA LEU A 178 -16.26 35.12 10.92
C LEU A 178 -16.63 35.52 12.35
N GLN A 179 -17.14 34.58 13.15
CA GLN A 179 -17.41 34.78 14.58
C GLN A 179 -16.12 34.91 15.39
N SER A 180 -15.11 34.08 15.12
CA SER A 180 -13.81 34.15 15.82
C SER A 180 -13.13 35.52 15.63
N LEU A 181 -13.35 36.15 14.47
CA LEU A 181 -12.88 37.47 14.10
C LEU A 181 -13.81 38.62 14.53
N LYS A 182 -14.92 38.31 15.24
CA LYS A 182 -15.94 39.28 15.69
C LYS A 182 -16.60 40.07 14.55
N LYS A 183 -16.64 39.54 13.33
CA LYS A 183 -17.29 40.18 12.16
C LYS A 183 -18.78 39.96 12.11
N ILE A 184 -19.23 38.83 12.64
CA ILE A 184 -20.64 38.52 12.84
C ILE A 184 -20.84 38.33 14.35
N PRO A 185 -21.86 38.97 14.95
CA PRO A 185 -22.18 38.72 16.35
C PRO A 185 -22.51 37.25 16.56
N ASP A 186 -22.15 36.71 17.72
CA ASP A 186 -22.68 35.41 18.14
C ASP A 186 -24.22 35.51 18.11
N PRO A 187 -24.97 34.61 17.44
CA PRO A 187 -26.43 34.66 17.39
C PRO A 187 -27.10 34.83 18.76
N LYS A 188 -26.42 34.42 19.84
CA LYS A 188 -26.84 34.60 21.23
C LYS A 188 -26.73 36.01 21.81
N LEU A 189 -25.99 36.91 21.15
CA LEU A 189 -25.86 38.32 21.51
C LEU A 189 -26.87 39.18 20.74
N LEU A 190 -27.71 38.58 19.90
CA LEU A 190 -28.75 39.29 19.19
C LEU A 190 -29.91 39.57 20.15
N PRO A 191 -30.53 40.77 20.13
CA PRO A 191 -31.59 41.16 21.05
C PRO A 191 -32.81 40.22 21.09
N TYR A 192 -32.97 39.39 20.06
CA TYR A 192 -34.13 38.53 19.85
C TYR A 192 -33.86 37.05 20.16
N SER A 193 -32.64 36.70 20.59
CA SER A 193 -32.37 35.33 21.05
C SER A 193 -32.85 35.16 22.49
N PRO A 194 -33.70 34.16 22.81
CA PRO A 194 -34.20 33.98 24.16
C PRO A 194 -33.05 33.81 25.16
N GLU A 195 -32.97 34.70 26.17
CA GLU A 195 -31.92 34.74 27.20
C GLU A 195 -31.86 33.47 28.07
N LEU A 196 -32.89 32.62 28.02
CA LEU A 196 -33.02 31.45 28.87
C LEU A 196 -32.40 30.20 28.22
N ILE A 197 -31.11 29.99 28.50
CA ILE A 197 -30.51 28.66 28.38
C ILE A 197 -31.19 27.78 29.44
N PHE A 198 -32.11 26.92 29.03
CA PHE A 198 -32.66 25.89 29.92
C PHE A 198 -31.55 24.92 30.32
N THR A 199 -30.88 25.19 31.44
CA THR A 199 -30.01 24.24 32.13
C THR A 199 -30.86 23.32 32.99
N ALA A 200 -31.02 22.06 32.60
CA ALA A 200 -31.47 21.02 33.50
C ALA A 200 -30.24 20.54 34.32
N GLY A 201 -29.96 21.19 35.45
CA GLY A 201 -28.84 20.87 36.35
C GLY A 201 -27.45 21.34 35.87
N ASP A 202 -26.38 20.75 36.42
CA ASP A 202 -24.96 21.04 36.11
C ASP A 202 -24.53 20.75 34.66
N ASN A 203 -25.45 20.26 33.82
CA ASN A 203 -25.18 20.03 32.41
C ASN A 203 -25.40 21.32 31.63
N LEU A 204 -24.32 22.10 31.46
CA LEU A 204 -24.23 23.14 30.43
C LEU A 204 -24.53 22.51 29.06
N ASN A 205 -25.65 22.86 28.45
CA ASN A 205 -25.96 22.43 27.10
C ASN A 205 -25.07 23.21 26.11
N PHE A 206 -23.98 22.56 25.66
CA PHE A 206 -23.02 23.13 24.72
C PHE A 206 -23.50 23.14 23.26
N ASP A 207 -24.71 22.64 22.98
CA ASP A 207 -25.29 22.55 21.63
C ASP A 207 -25.39 23.90 20.91
N HIS A 208 -25.31 24.99 21.65
CA HIS A 208 -25.54 26.34 21.15
C HIS A 208 -24.26 27.13 20.86
N ILE A 209 -23.09 26.60 21.22
CA ILE A 209 -21.81 27.11 20.74
C ILE A 209 -21.51 26.30 19.48
N ILE A 210 -21.07 26.91 18.36
CA ILE A 210 -20.59 26.15 17.19
C ILE A 210 -19.25 25.48 17.55
N ARG A 211 -19.28 24.55 18.50
CA ARG A 211 -18.20 23.64 18.88
C ARG A 211 -18.55 22.29 18.28
N GLY A 212 -18.41 22.18 16.96
CA GLY A 212 -18.50 20.91 16.27
C GLY A 212 -19.37 20.90 15.02
N THR A 213 -19.41 19.74 14.38
CA THR A 213 -20.00 19.51 13.06
C THR A 213 -21.50 19.21 13.07
N SER A 214 -22.21 19.38 14.19
CA SER A 214 -23.62 18.96 14.32
C SER A 214 -24.53 19.75 13.37
N SER A 215 -25.49 19.10 12.71
CA SER A 215 -26.40 19.67 11.70
C SER A 215 -27.26 20.82 12.24
N LYS A 216 -27.70 20.72 13.49
CA LYS A 216 -28.64 21.65 14.14
C LYS A 216 -28.11 23.08 14.31
N SER A 217 -26.79 23.27 14.28
CA SER A 217 -26.18 24.60 14.49
C SER A 217 -26.54 25.65 13.44
N LEU A 218 -26.90 25.24 12.21
CA LEU A 218 -27.29 26.16 11.14
C LEU A 218 -28.77 26.57 11.19
N GLU A 219 -29.61 25.87 11.95
CA GLU A 219 -31.06 26.12 12.02
C GLU A 219 -31.39 27.43 12.76
N ASN A 220 -30.47 27.91 13.61
CA ASN A 220 -30.65 29.13 14.40
C ASN A 220 -30.37 30.43 13.62
N PHE A 221 -29.82 30.34 12.41
CA PHE A 221 -29.58 31.51 11.56
C PHE A 221 -30.77 31.75 10.64
N ASP A 222 -31.02 33.02 10.32
CA ASP A 222 -31.97 33.41 9.29
C ASP A 222 -31.56 32.77 7.95
N GLN A 223 -32.41 31.86 7.47
CA GLN A 223 -32.12 31.08 6.27
C GLN A 223 -32.13 31.93 5.00
N ASP A 224 -32.89 33.02 4.98
CA ASP A 224 -32.96 33.91 3.83
C ASP A 224 -31.67 34.73 3.72
N ILE A 225 -31.16 35.23 4.86
CA ILE A 225 -29.85 35.90 4.92
C ILE A 225 -28.72 34.92 4.56
N LEU A 226 -28.76 33.69 5.07
CA LEU A 226 -27.76 32.67 4.74
C LEU A 226 -27.72 32.39 3.24
N LYS A 227 -28.88 32.22 2.60
CA LYS A 227 -28.99 31.88 1.18
C LYS A 227 -28.71 33.06 0.25
N ALA A 228 -29.20 34.24 0.57
CA ALA A 228 -29.09 35.41 -0.30
C ALA A 228 -27.75 36.14 -0.15
N ILE A 229 -27.15 36.14 1.04
CA ILE A 229 -25.96 36.95 1.33
C ILE A 229 -24.76 36.08 1.67
N VAL A 230 -24.87 35.21 2.68
CA VAL A 230 -23.69 34.51 3.22
C VAL A 230 -23.12 33.47 2.27
N ILE A 231 -23.97 32.66 1.64
CA ILE A 231 -23.52 31.61 0.72
C ILE A 231 -22.86 32.20 -0.54
N PRO A 232 -23.48 33.16 -1.28
CA PRO A 232 -22.82 33.80 -2.42
C PRO A 232 -21.51 34.49 -2.02
N ALA A 233 -21.51 35.16 -0.87
CA ALA A 233 -20.31 35.77 -0.32
C ALA A 233 -19.17 34.76 -0.11
N MET A 234 -19.46 33.65 0.58
CA MET A 234 -18.52 32.58 0.84
C MET A 234 -17.98 31.96 -0.46
N GLU A 235 -18.86 31.68 -1.43
CA GLU A 235 -18.44 31.16 -2.74
C GLU A 235 -17.51 32.13 -3.46
N TYR A 236 -17.85 33.42 -3.49
CA TYR A 236 -17.03 34.45 -4.10
C TYR A 236 -15.65 34.53 -3.47
N ASP A 237 -15.57 34.58 -2.13
CA ASP A 237 -14.30 34.72 -1.41
C ASP A 237 -13.38 33.51 -1.63
N ILE A 238 -13.93 32.28 -1.59
CA ILE A 238 -13.17 31.05 -1.89
C ILE A 238 -12.66 31.07 -3.34
N ASN A 239 -13.50 31.47 -4.29
CA ASN A 239 -13.13 31.53 -5.70
C ASN A 239 -12.12 32.64 -6.00
N LYS A 240 -12.25 33.80 -5.34
CA LYS A 240 -11.28 34.90 -5.41
C LYS A 240 -9.91 34.43 -4.92
N LEU A 241 -9.84 33.70 -3.80
CA LEU A 241 -8.59 33.12 -3.31
C LEU A 241 -7.96 32.14 -4.32
N TYR A 242 -8.75 31.40 -5.11
CA TYR A 242 -8.21 30.60 -6.21
C TYR A 242 -7.75 31.46 -7.39
N LEU A 243 -8.46 32.53 -7.72
CA LEU A 243 -8.08 33.47 -8.77
C LEU A 243 -6.78 34.21 -8.42
N ASP A 244 -6.61 34.64 -7.17
CA ASP A 244 -5.40 35.30 -6.68
C ASP A 244 -4.20 34.33 -6.67
N GLN A 245 -4.43 33.06 -6.34
CA GLN A 245 -3.40 32.02 -6.49
C GLN A 245 -3.01 31.81 -7.94
N LEU A 246 -3.99 31.74 -8.84
CA LEU A 246 -3.73 31.61 -10.27
C LEU A 246 -2.93 32.81 -10.80
N LYS A 247 -3.34 34.03 -10.43
CA LYS A 247 -2.62 35.25 -10.77
C LYS A 247 -1.18 35.21 -10.27
N SER A 248 -0.97 34.88 -9.01
CA SER A 248 0.38 34.76 -8.44
C SER A 248 1.21 33.67 -9.11
N ASP A 249 0.59 32.57 -9.57
CA ASP A 249 1.30 31.50 -10.25
C ASP A 249 1.72 31.94 -11.67
N LEU A 250 0.87 32.68 -12.38
CA LEU A 250 1.19 33.22 -13.69
C LEU A 250 2.23 34.35 -13.59
N ASP A 251 1.97 35.37 -12.80
CA ASP A 251 2.81 36.58 -12.73
C ASP A 251 4.19 36.32 -12.12
N ASN A 252 4.28 35.51 -11.04
CA ASN A 252 5.52 35.39 -10.26
C ASN A 252 6.32 34.11 -10.56
N LYS A 253 5.67 32.99 -10.89
CA LYS A 253 6.38 31.70 -11.07
C LYS A 253 6.75 31.43 -12.52
N GLY A 254 5.95 31.91 -13.48
CA GLY A 254 6.14 31.63 -14.88
C GLY A 254 5.99 30.13 -15.23
N PRO A 255 6.48 29.69 -16.40
CA PRO A 255 6.47 28.28 -16.77
C PRO A 255 7.33 27.46 -15.81
N TYR A 256 6.87 26.25 -15.50
CA TYR A 256 7.61 25.35 -14.62
C TYR A 256 8.98 25.02 -15.24
N LYS A 257 10.06 25.28 -14.51
CA LYS A 257 11.43 24.95 -14.95
C LYS A 257 11.70 23.47 -14.69
N ALA A 258 12.01 22.72 -15.76
CA ALA A 258 12.42 21.32 -15.66
C ALA A 258 13.82 21.24 -15.03
N THR A 259 13.90 21.11 -13.70
CA THR A 259 15.16 20.94 -12.98
C THR A 259 15.50 19.46 -12.78
N VAL A 260 16.78 19.15 -12.95
CA VAL A 260 17.33 17.83 -12.63
C VAL A 260 17.65 17.79 -11.13
N HIS A 261 17.17 16.76 -10.45
CA HIS A 261 17.51 16.44 -9.07
C HIS A 261 18.12 15.04 -9.02
N GLU A 262 18.80 14.73 -7.93
CA GLU A 262 19.41 13.42 -7.73
C GLU A 262 18.66 12.64 -6.65
N ALA A 263 18.39 11.37 -6.94
CA ALA A 263 17.84 10.41 -5.99
C ALA A 263 19.00 9.69 -5.27
N LEU A 264 19.15 9.97 -3.98
CA LEU A 264 20.20 9.39 -3.11
C LEU A 264 19.80 8.03 -2.50
N ALA A 265 18.73 7.40 -2.97
CA ALA A 265 18.23 6.15 -2.39
C ALA A 265 19.01 4.91 -2.83
N GLY A 266 19.81 5.02 -3.89
CA GLY A 266 20.64 3.94 -4.43
C GLY A 266 22.05 3.93 -3.83
N THR A 267 22.94 3.15 -4.45
CA THR A 267 24.37 3.12 -4.10
C THR A 267 25.11 4.29 -4.72
N VAL A 268 24.63 4.75 -5.87
CA VAL A 268 25.12 5.94 -6.60
C VAL A 268 23.90 6.85 -6.84
N PRO A 269 24.06 8.18 -6.75
CA PRO A 269 22.99 9.12 -7.08
C PRO A 269 22.46 8.88 -8.50
N VAL A 270 21.14 8.81 -8.66
CA VAL A 270 20.49 8.68 -9.98
C VAL A 270 19.78 9.99 -10.33
N PRO A 271 20.11 10.66 -11.45
CA PRO A 271 19.44 11.88 -11.84
C PRO A 271 17.99 11.62 -12.25
N TYR A 272 17.10 12.57 -11.96
CA TYR A 272 15.71 12.56 -12.40
C TYR A 272 15.17 13.98 -12.57
N ILE A 273 14.22 14.17 -13.48
CA ILE A 273 13.59 15.47 -13.70
C ILE A 273 12.39 15.64 -12.74
N MET A 274 12.35 16.77 -12.01
CA MET A 274 11.17 17.08 -11.19
C MET A 274 10.00 17.46 -12.10
N GLN A 275 8.84 16.85 -11.86
CA GLN A 275 7.62 17.09 -12.64
C GLN A 275 6.47 17.39 -11.69
N PRO A 276 5.68 18.46 -11.93
CA PRO A 276 4.52 18.82 -11.10
C PRO A 276 3.29 17.94 -11.40
N THR A 277 3.36 17.13 -12.46
CA THR A 277 2.27 16.29 -12.96
C THR A 277 2.08 15.03 -12.11
N LYS A 278 0.85 14.48 -12.14
CA LYS A 278 0.53 13.20 -11.46
C LYS A 278 1.23 12.02 -12.11
N LYS A 279 1.25 11.98 -13.45
CA LYS A 279 1.99 10.98 -14.24
C LYS A 279 3.42 11.46 -14.39
N LYS A 280 4.35 10.76 -13.75
CA LYS A 280 5.75 11.14 -13.71
C LYS A 280 6.55 10.24 -14.64
N ILE A 281 6.94 10.77 -15.78
CA ILE A 281 7.63 10.05 -16.86
C ILE A 281 9.01 9.61 -16.36
N GLY A 282 9.45 8.39 -16.72
CA GLY A 282 10.77 7.84 -16.36
C GLY A 282 10.95 7.41 -14.89
N ARG A 283 10.07 7.84 -13.96
CA ARG A 283 10.24 7.51 -12.53
C ARG A 283 10.18 6.02 -12.21
N GLU A 284 9.44 5.24 -12.99
CA GLU A 284 9.40 3.78 -12.81
C GLU A 284 10.73 3.13 -13.18
N GLU A 285 11.36 3.59 -14.26
CA GLU A 285 12.66 3.10 -14.73
C GLU A 285 13.76 3.45 -13.72
N ILE A 286 13.77 4.69 -13.23
CA ILE A 286 14.66 5.13 -12.14
C ILE A 286 14.47 4.26 -10.89
N ALA A 287 13.22 3.96 -10.52
CA ALA A 287 12.94 3.11 -9.36
C ALA A 287 13.40 1.65 -9.57
N LYS A 288 13.27 1.12 -10.80
CA LYS A 288 13.81 -0.21 -11.17
C LYS A 288 15.33 -0.22 -11.11
N LEU A 289 15.98 0.84 -11.58
CA LEU A 289 17.43 0.98 -11.57
C LEU A 289 17.99 1.06 -10.14
N ILE A 290 17.38 1.87 -9.26
CA ILE A 290 17.75 1.94 -7.84
C ILE A 290 17.59 0.57 -7.17
N LYS A 291 16.51 -0.17 -7.47
CA LYS A 291 16.32 -1.53 -6.96
C LYS A 291 17.43 -2.49 -7.43
N LYS A 292 17.84 -2.41 -8.70
CA LYS A 292 18.96 -3.20 -9.23
C LYS A 292 20.28 -2.85 -8.54
N GLN A 293 20.58 -1.55 -8.35
CA GLN A 293 21.79 -1.13 -7.63
C GLN A 293 21.87 -1.74 -6.23
N ILE A 294 20.77 -1.64 -5.46
CA ILE A 294 20.71 -2.20 -4.10
C ILE A 294 20.81 -3.73 -4.15
N PHE A 295 20.09 -4.38 -5.06
CA PHE A 295 20.11 -5.84 -5.21
C PHE A 295 21.51 -6.37 -5.48
N PHE A 296 22.21 -5.85 -6.49
CA PHE A 296 23.55 -6.32 -6.84
C PHE A 296 24.58 -5.99 -5.76
N ARG A 297 24.49 -4.82 -5.11
CA ARG A 297 25.35 -4.52 -3.97
C ARG A 297 25.15 -5.48 -2.81
N ARG A 298 23.89 -5.79 -2.46
CA ARG A 298 23.59 -6.78 -1.41
C ARG A 298 24.11 -8.17 -1.80
N MET A 299 23.89 -8.60 -3.03
CA MET A 299 24.40 -9.87 -3.56
C MET A 299 25.93 -9.96 -3.46
N ILE A 300 26.66 -8.94 -3.93
CA ILE A 300 28.12 -8.90 -3.85
C ILE A 300 28.58 -8.92 -2.39
N ASN A 301 28.01 -8.07 -1.54
CA ASN A 301 28.37 -8.01 -0.12
C ASN A 301 28.21 -9.37 0.56
N ILE A 302 27.09 -10.07 0.33
CA ILE A 302 26.80 -11.39 0.91
C ILE A 302 27.69 -12.46 0.30
N TRP A 303 27.87 -12.46 -1.02
CA TRP A 303 28.69 -13.43 -1.73
C TRP A 303 30.16 -13.37 -1.29
N GLU A 304 30.72 -12.15 -1.16
CA GLU A 304 32.12 -11.93 -0.76
C GLU A 304 32.31 -11.90 0.78
N SER A 305 31.24 -12.09 1.56
CA SER A 305 31.35 -12.05 3.02
C SER A 305 32.06 -13.29 3.58
N GLN A 306 33.18 -13.08 4.26
CA GLN A 306 33.85 -14.08 5.10
C GLN A 306 33.36 -14.04 6.56
N THR A 307 32.73 -12.93 6.95
CA THR A 307 32.23 -12.68 8.29
C THR A 307 30.77 -12.28 8.26
N HIS A 308 30.07 -12.46 9.38
CA HIS A 308 28.68 -12.04 9.49
C HIS A 308 28.51 -10.55 9.20
N LEU A 309 27.66 -10.22 8.21
CA LEU A 309 27.30 -8.85 7.87
C LEU A 309 26.25 -8.31 8.85
N THR A 310 26.59 -7.26 9.59
CA THR A 310 25.71 -6.63 10.59
C THR A 310 24.47 -5.96 9.98
N GLU A 311 24.53 -5.57 8.71
CA GLU A 311 23.43 -4.92 7.98
C GLU A 311 22.41 -5.91 7.42
N GLU A 312 22.71 -7.22 7.44
CA GLU A 312 21.93 -8.27 6.78
C GLU A 312 21.40 -9.30 7.79
N ASN A 313 20.18 -9.77 7.57
CA ASN A 313 19.55 -10.77 8.45
C ASN A 313 20.06 -12.18 8.11
N LYS A 314 21.15 -12.60 8.76
CA LYS A 314 21.67 -13.96 8.64
C LYS A 314 20.70 -14.96 9.30
N GLN A 315 20.33 -15.99 8.55
CA GLN A 315 19.54 -17.11 9.04
C GLN A 315 20.43 -18.08 9.85
N LYS A 316 19.81 -18.99 10.61
CA LYS A 316 20.54 -19.94 11.46
C LYS A 316 21.42 -20.92 10.69
N ASP A 317 21.08 -21.22 9.44
CA ASP A 317 21.86 -22.06 8.52
C ASP A 317 23.03 -21.30 7.86
N GLY A 318 23.14 -19.99 8.13
CA GLY A 318 24.15 -19.13 7.55
C GLY A 318 23.76 -18.44 6.25
N SER A 319 22.56 -18.71 5.73
CA SER A 319 22.03 -18.07 4.53
C SER A 319 21.48 -16.67 4.80
N TYR A 320 21.27 -15.92 3.72
CA TYR A 320 20.69 -14.58 3.76
C TYR A 320 19.49 -14.51 2.81
N PRO A 321 18.35 -13.94 3.24
CA PRO A 321 17.17 -13.78 2.38
C PRO A 321 17.33 -12.58 1.45
N ILE A 322 17.40 -12.85 0.14
CA ILE A 322 17.49 -11.81 -0.89
C ILE A 322 16.36 -12.01 -1.89
N LYS A 323 15.31 -11.20 -1.73
CA LYS A 323 14.16 -11.22 -2.64
C LYS A 323 14.58 -10.87 -4.08
N GLY A 324 14.18 -11.69 -5.03
CA GLY A 324 14.53 -11.62 -6.46
C GLY A 324 15.82 -12.33 -6.83
N SER A 325 16.51 -12.98 -5.88
CA SER A 325 17.73 -13.74 -6.17
C SER A 325 17.44 -15.09 -6.86
N HIS A 326 16.20 -15.56 -6.83
CA HIS A 326 15.83 -16.93 -7.22
C HIS A 326 16.62 -18.01 -6.46
N GLY A 327 17.07 -17.67 -5.23
CA GLY A 327 17.76 -18.59 -4.34
C GLY A 327 16.88 -19.73 -3.81
N PHE A 328 17.38 -20.43 -2.80
CA PHE A 328 16.72 -21.64 -2.31
C PHE A 328 15.46 -21.33 -1.49
N GLY A 329 14.36 -21.98 -1.83
CA GLY A 329 13.11 -21.94 -1.06
C GLY A 329 12.25 -20.68 -1.26
N PRO A 330 11.14 -20.57 -0.53
CA PRO A 330 10.17 -19.47 -0.71
C PRO A 330 10.70 -18.10 -0.27
N GLU A 331 11.76 -18.08 0.55
CA GLU A 331 12.43 -16.85 1.00
C GLU A 331 13.60 -16.43 0.10
N GLU A 332 13.91 -17.22 -0.95
CA GLU A 332 15.01 -16.98 -1.89
C GLU A 332 16.34 -16.77 -1.15
N LEU A 333 16.76 -17.82 -0.45
CA LEU A 333 17.95 -17.83 0.39
C LEU A 333 19.23 -17.98 -0.44
N VAL A 334 20.23 -17.18 -0.11
CA VAL A 334 21.56 -17.16 -0.75
C VAL A 334 22.63 -17.39 0.31
N TYR A 335 23.62 -18.22 0.03
CA TYR A 335 24.76 -18.46 0.90
C TYR A 335 25.99 -17.65 0.46
N PRO A 336 26.92 -17.31 1.37
CA PRO A 336 28.21 -16.73 1.00
C PRO A 336 29.03 -17.66 0.10
N ARG A 337 30.01 -17.12 -0.62
CA ARG A 337 30.94 -17.90 -1.45
C ARG A 337 31.66 -18.97 -0.63
N GLU A 338 32.05 -18.65 0.61
CA GLU A 338 32.72 -19.57 1.54
C GLU A 338 31.96 -20.88 1.72
N TYR A 339 30.63 -20.82 1.86
CA TYR A 339 29.79 -22.01 2.00
C TYR A 339 29.86 -22.92 0.77
N TYR A 340 29.85 -22.34 -0.43
CA TYR A 340 29.96 -23.12 -1.66
C TYR A 340 31.39 -23.62 -1.88
N GLN A 341 32.39 -22.85 -1.46
CA GLN A 341 33.79 -23.28 -1.50
C GLN A 341 33.99 -24.54 -0.65
N GLU A 342 33.50 -24.57 0.59
CA GLU A 342 33.57 -25.78 1.45
C GLU A 342 32.90 -27.00 0.81
N LEU A 343 31.79 -26.81 0.10
CA LEU A 343 31.11 -27.90 -0.62
C LEU A 343 31.93 -28.39 -1.80
N TYR A 344 32.48 -27.47 -2.60
CA TYR A 344 33.32 -27.84 -3.74
C TYR A 344 34.61 -28.51 -3.28
N ASP A 345 35.30 -27.99 -2.26
CA ASP A 345 36.51 -28.61 -1.69
C ASP A 345 36.22 -30.04 -1.18
N ALA A 346 35.04 -30.29 -0.61
CA ALA A 346 34.63 -31.62 -0.17
C ALA A 346 34.31 -32.59 -1.33
N GLU A 347 33.66 -32.11 -2.40
CA GLU A 347 33.41 -32.90 -3.61
C GLU A 347 34.73 -33.18 -4.36
N GLU A 348 35.63 -32.20 -4.46
CA GLU A 348 36.99 -32.35 -4.98
C GLU A 348 37.73 -33.48 -4.25
N MET A 349 37.72 -33.44 -2.92
CA MET A 349 38.32 -34.49 -2.10
C MET A 349 37.65 -35.85 -2.29
N TYR A 350 36.32 -35.89 -2.41
CA TYR A 350 35.58 -37.11 -2.64
C TYR A 350 35.93 -37.75 -4.00
N GLU A 351 35.96 -36.96 -5.08
CA GLU A 351 36.31 -37.45 -6.42
C GLU A 351 37.76 -37.92 -6.49
N ILE A 352 38.68 -37.22 -5.84
CA ILE A 352 40.08 -37.66 -5.71
C ILE A 352 40.17 -39.01 -4.99
N LEU A 353 39.48 -39.17 -3.85
CA LEU A 353 39.45 -40.45 -3.11
C LEU A 353 38.79 -41.58 -3.90
N LEU A 354 37.73 -41.27 -4.65
CA LEU A 354 37.07 -42.22 -5.54
C LEU A 354 38.00 -42.68 -6.65
N GLN A 355 38.74 -41.74 -7.27
CA GLN A 355 39.70 -42.06 -8.32
C GLN A 355 40.88 -42.89 -7.78
N ILE A 356 41.37 -42.60 -6.57
CA ILE A 356 42.35 -43.44 -5.86
C ILE A 356 41.81 -44.86 -5.71
N HIS A 357 40.57 -45.02 -5.23
CA HIS A 357 39.97 -46.34 -5.04
C HIS A 357 39.74 -47.10 -6.36
N ILE A 358 39.34 -46.40 -7.43
CA ILE A 358 39.24 -46.98 -8.78
C ILE A 358 40.62 -47.45 -9.27
N ASN A 359 41.66 -46.65 -9.06
CA ASN A 359 43.04 -46.99 -9.41
C ASN A 359 43.54 -48.22 -8.63
N GLU A 360 43.21 -48.33 -7.34
CA GLU A 360 43.49 -49.51 -6.51
C GLU A 360 42.78 -50.77 -7.02
N LEU A 361 41.48 -50.69 -7.32
CA LEU A 361 40.69 -51.81 -7.86
C LEU A 361 41.20 -52.30 -9.22
N ASN A 362 41.73 -51.40 -10.03
CA ASN A 362 42.33 -51.71 -11.33
C ASN A 362 43.80 -52.18 -11.22
N GLY A 363 44.34 -52.34 -10.01
CA GLY A 363 45.70 -52.82 -9.78
C GLY A 363 46.80 -51.80 -10.09
N LYS A 364 46.47 -50.51 -10.16
CA LYS A 364 47.40 -49.39 -10.44
C LYS A 364 47.41 -48.36 -9.31
N PRO A 365 47.78 -48.73 -8.07
CA PRO A 365 47.71 -47.81 -6.92
C PRO A 365 48.62 -46.56 -7.06
N ASN A 366 49.63 -46.61 -7.93
CA ASN A 366 50.61 -45.54 -8.10
C ASN A 366 50.41 -44.70 -9.38
N ASP A 367 49.28 -44.84 -10.09
CA ASP A 367 49.02 -44.01 -11.28
C ASP A 367 48.87 -42.54 -10.83
N PRO A 368 49.62 -41.58 -11.41
CA PRO A 368 49.52 -40.18 -11.04
C PRO A 368 48.13 -39.63 -11.33
N LEU A 369 47.55 -38.92 -10.35
CA LEU A 369 46.26 -38.26 -10.47
C LEU A 369 46.45 -36.86 -11.02
N ASP A 370 45.69 -36.52 -12.07
CA ASP A 370 45.62 -35.15 -12.57
C ASP A 370 44.65 -34.34 -11.69
N LEU A 371 45.21 -33.49 -10.81
CA LEU A 371 44.42 -32.68 -9.88
C LEU A 371 43.64 -31.57 -10.59
N GLU A 372 44.09 -31.11 -11.76
CA GLU A 372 43.42 -30.03 -12.49
C GLU A 372 42.05 -30.47 -13.01
N GLN A 373 41.90 -31.76 -13.33
CA GLN A 373 40.64 -32.35 -13.76
C GLN A 373 39.52 -32.17 -12.72
N PHE A 374 39.88 -32.11 -11.44
CA PHE A 374 38.93 -32.02 -10.34
C PHE A 374 38.68 -30.57 -9.89
N SER A 375 39.25 -29.54 -10.52
CA SER A 375 39.13 -28.15 -10.03
C SER A 375 37.71 -27.56 -10.22
N TRP A 376 36.80 -27.84 -9.30
CA TRP A 376 35.43 -27.33 -9.30
C TRP A 376 35.35 -25.83 -8.92
N SER A 377 36.39 -25.31 -8.26
CA SER A 377 36.48 -23.91 -7.82
C SER A 377 36.33 -22.86 -8.93
N GLU A 378 36.61 -23.18 -10.20
CA GLU A 378 36.48 -22.26 -11.35
C GLU A 378 35.05 -21.71 -11.49
N SER A 379 34.05 -22.52 -11.17
CA SER A 379 32.64 -22.12 -11.23
C SER A 379 32.31 -20.97 -10.27
N LEU A 380 32.98 -20.91 -9.11
CA LEU A 380 32.80 -19.84 -8.13
C LEU A 380 33.43 -18.52 -8.59
N ASP A 381 34.54 -18.58 -9.34
CA ASP A 381 35.16 -17.40 -9.93
C ASP A 381 34.32 -16.82 -11.06
N ILE A 382 33.74 -17.68 -11.92
CA ILE A 382 32.80 -17.26 -12.96
C ILE A 382 31.60 -16.53 -12.33
N ALA A 383 31.01 -17.09 -11.26
CA ALA A 383 29.90 -16.46 -10.54
C ALA A 383 30.29 -15.11 -9.92
N SER A 384 31.49 -15.01 -9.35
CA SER A 384 32.01 -13.78 -8.75
C SER A 384 32.20 -12.68 -9.80
N ASN A 385 32.78 -13.03 -10.96
CA ASN A 385 32.98 -12.09 -12.06
C ASN A 385 31.64 -11.60 -12.64
N TYR A 386 30.68 -12.51 -12.83
CA TYR A 386 29.34 -12.15 -13.27
C TYR A 386 28.67 -11.10 -12.38
N LEU A 387 28.72 -11.29 -11.05
CA LEU A 387 28.13 -10.33 -10.10
C LEU A 387 28.78 -8.95 -10.20
N ARG A 388 30.12 -8.90 -10.31
CA ARG A 388 30.87 -7.65 -10.45
C ARG A 388 30.57 -6.93 -11.76
N ASP A 389 30.52 -7.65 -12.87
CA ASP A 389 30.22 -7.09 -14.19
C ASP A 389 28.77 -6.58 -14.26
N ALA A 390 27.82 -7.33 -13.72
CA ALA A 390 26.43 -6.91 -13.64
C ALA A 390 26.27 -5.64 -12.78
N TYR A 391 26.97 -5.55 -11.66
CA TYR A 391 26.96 -4.34 -10.82
C TYR A 391 27.58 -3.14 -11.53
N LYS A 392 28.70 -3.33 -12.23
CA LYS A 392 29.37 -2.30 -13.02
C LYS A 392 28.46 -1.77 -14.14
N GLN A 393 27.76 -2.67 -14.84
CA GLN A 393 26.78 -2.31 -15.87
C GLN A 393 25.67 -1.45 -15.27
N VAL A 394 25.10 -1.85 -14.13
CA VAL A 394 24.03 -1.10 -13.47
C VAL A 394 24.49 0.29 -13.01
N ILE A 395 25.73 0.44 -12.53
CA ILE A 395 26.30 1.76 -12.20
C ILE A 395 26.45 2.61 -13.47
N GLN A 396 26.89 2.02 -14.58
CA GLN A 396 27.03 2.73 -15.85
C GLN A 396 25.68 3.20 -16.38
N ASP A 397 24.67 2.33 -16.35
CA ASP A 397 23.28 2.65 -16.70
C ASP A 397 22.69 3.77 -15.84
N SER A 398 23.25 4.01 -14.64
CA SER A 398 22.82 5.07 -13.72
C SER A 398 23.31 6.46 -14.12
N LYS A 399 24.32 6.56 -14.99
CA LYS A 399 24.82 7.81 -15.55
C LYS A 399 24.00 8.21 -16.78
N MET A 400 22.70 8.31 -16.61
CA MET A 400 21.78 8.66 -17.70
C MET A 400 21.93 10.12 -18.10
N ASP A 401 22.04 10.40 -19.40
CA ASP A 401 21.88 11.76 -19.92
C ASP A 401 20.37 12.07 -20.04
N LEU A 402 19.93 13.11 -19.33
CA LEU A 402 18.53 13.53 -19.28
C LEU A 402 18.25 14.79 -20.10
N LYS A 403 19.25 15.32 -20.82
CA LYS A 403 19.15 16.61 -21.50
C LYS A 403 18.04 16.65 -22.55
N GLU A 404 17.93 15.64 -23.40
CA GLU A 404 16.89 15.56 -24.43
C GLU A 404 15.47 15.53 -23.81
N LEU A 405 15.29 14.74 -22.75
CA LEU A 405 14.04 14.65 -22.02
C LEU A 405 13.71 15.98 -21.31
N GLN A 406 14.73 16.64 -20.75
CA GLN A 406 14.60 17.95 -20.11
C GLN A 406 14.12 19.01 -21.10
N ASP A 407 14.72 19.07 -22.29
CA ASP A 407 14.34 20.01 -23.33
C ASP A 407 12.92 19.74 -23.85
N HIS A 408 12.56 18.46 -24.03
CA HIS A 408 11.21 18.07 -24.42
C HIS A 408 10.17 18.48 -23.37
N LEU A 409 10.44 18.22 -22.09
CA LEU A 409 9.56 18.60 -20.99
C LEU A 409 9.46 20.11 -20.83
N GLN A 410 10.57 20.84 -21.00
CA GLN A 410 10.57 22.30 -20.91
C GLN A 410 9.70 22.91 -22.01
N LYS A 411 9.79 22.42 -23.25
CA LYS A 411 8.89 22.84 -24.34
C LYS A 411 7.44 22.55 -24.01
N SER A 412 7.13 21.37 -23.45
CA SER A 412 5.77 21.04 -23.02
C SER A 412 5.26 21.95 -21.89
N PHE A 413 6.11 22.31 -20.93
CA PHE A 413 5.74 23.21 -19.84
C PHE A 413 5.53 24.65 -20.32
N ASN A 414 6.34 25.12 -21.28
CA ASN A 414 6.17 26.43 -21.89
C ASN A 414 4.84 26.50 -22.67
N ASN A 415 4.57 25.53 -23.55
CA ASN A 415 3.31 25.49 -24.30
C ASN A 415 2.10 25.44 -23.37
N HIS A 416 2.16 24.65 -22.29
CA HIS A 416 1.08 24.60 -21.32
C HIS A 416 0.90 25.92 -20.58
N TYR A 417 1.99 26.62 -20.25
CA TYR A 417 1.93 27.94 -19.63
C TYR A 417 1.27 28.95 -20.56
N ASP A 418 1.64 28.99 -21.83
CA ASP A 418 1.05 29.90 -22.83
C ASP A 418 -0.46 29.66 -22.99
N GLU A 419 -0.88 28.39 -23.04
CA GLU A 419 -2.31 28.03 -23.03
C GLU A 419 -3.05 28.52 -21.77
N GLN A 420 -2.40 28.48 -20.61
CA GLN A 420 -2.99 28.95 -19.35
C GLN A 420 -3.09 30.48 -19.32
N VAL A 421 -2.10 31.19 -19.86
CA VAL A 421 -2.12 32.65 -20.01
C VAL A 421 -3.27 33.05 -20.93
N GLU A 422 -3.42 32.45 -22.12
CA GLU A 422 -4.55 32.75 -23.02
C GLU A 422 -5.91 32.51 -22.34
N LYS A 423 -6.06 31.40 -21.59
CA LYS A 423 -7.30 31.12 -20.86
C LYS A 423 -7.57 32.14 -19.76
N TYR A 424 -6.52 32.58 -19.07
CA TYR A 424 -6.60 33.58 -18.02
C TYR A 424 -6.95 34.96 -18.57
N GLU A 425 -6.39 35.37 -19.70
CA GLU A 425 -6.74 36.62 -20.39
C GLU A 425 -8.20 36.64 -20.85
N ARG A 426 -8.68 35.53 -21.42
CA ARG A 426 -10.09 35.36 -21.78
C ARG A 426 -10.99 35.46 -20.54
N LEU A 427 -10.58 34.85 -19.43
CA LEU A 427 -11.31 34.95 -18.16
C LEU A 427 -11.37 36.42 -17.68
N ILE A 428 -10.25 37.14 -17.64
CA ILE A 428 -10.22 38.55 -17.21
C ILE A 428 -11.13 39.41 -18.09
N THR A 429 -11.05 39.24 -19.41
CA THR A 429 -11.88 39.98 -20.36
C THR A 429 -13.37 39.75 -20.11
N ASN A 430 -13.75 38.50 -19.83
CA ASN A 430 -15.13 38.15 -19.47
C ASN A 430 -15.54 38.74 -18.11
N LEU A 431 -14.67 38.70 -17.11
CA LEU A 431 -14.95 39.26 -15.78
C LEU A 431 -15.13 40.79 -15.82
N GLN A 432 -14.34 41.48 -16.64
CA GLN A 432 -14.46 42.92 -16.88
C GLN A 432 -15.73 43.25 -17.65
N LYS A 433 -16.02 42.52 -18.74
CA LYS A 433 -17.22 42.74 -19.55
C LYS A 433 -18.52 42.61 -18.75
N HIS A 434 -18.56 41.71 -17.77
CA HIS A 434 -19.75 41.43 -16.97
C HIS A 434 -19.75 42.11 -15.59
N ASN A 435 -18.71 42.90 -15.24
CA ASN A 435 -18.57 43.55 -13.93
C ASN A 435 -18.85 42.59 -12.76
N VAL A 436 -18.09 41.50 -12.65
CA VAL A 436 -18.33 40.47 -11.64
C VAL A 436 -17.90 40.93 -10.24
N PHE A 437 -18.86 41.17 -9.35
CA PHE A 437 -18.67 41.45 -7.93
C PHE A 437 -19.23 40.33 -7.03
N LYS A 438 -19.17 40.50 -5.70
CA LYS A 438 -19.51 39.49 -4.69
C LYS A 438 -20.93 38.91 -4.79
N HIS A 439 -21.86 39.70 -5.33
CA HIS A 439 -23.25 39.35 -5.56
C HIS A 439 -23.65 39.49 -7.03
N SER A 440 -22.72 39.17 -7.94
CA SER A 440 -22.91 39.32 -9.39
C SER A 440 -24.05 38.50 -9.96
N GLU A 441 -24.54 37.50 -9.23
CA GLU A 441 -25.74 36.71 -9.55
C GLU A 441 -27.00 37.57 -9.74
N ILE A 442 -27.02 38.80 -9.21
CA ILE A 442 -28.15 39.73 -9.35
C ILE A 442 -28.11 40.45 -10.72
N VAL A 443 -26.92 40.70 -11.27
CA VAL A 443 -26.72 41.62 -12.40
C VAL A 443 -26.23 40.89 -13.68
N SER A 444 -25.65 39.71 -13.53
CA SER A 444 -25.10 38.93 -14.64
C SER A 444 -26.21 38.28 -15.49
N PRO A 445 -25.95 38.00 -16.79
CA PRO A 445 -26.96 37.38 -17.66
C PRO A 445 -27.45 36.04 -17.08
N PRO A 446 -28.74 35.72 -17.27
CA PRO A 446 -29.33 34.51 -16.71
C PRO A 446 -28.56 33.27 -17.19
N GLY A 447 -28.01 32.52 -16.25
CA GLY A 447 -27.36 31.25 -16.51
C GLY A 447 -28.34 30.12 -16.21
N SER A 448 -28.79 29.39 -17.24
CA SER A 448 -29.52 28.14 -17.06
C SER A 448 -28.55 26.96 -17.11
N ARG A 449 -28.39 26.23 -16.00
CA ARG A 449 -27.90 24.85 -16.04
C ARG A 449 -28.82 23.99 -15.18
N SER A 450 -29.65 23.20 -15.84
CA SER A 450 -30.48 22.18 -15.18
C SER A 450 -29.58 21.15 -14.49
N ILE A 451 -30.01 20.63 -13.33
CA ILE A 451 -29.29 19.54 -12.65
C ILE A 451 -29.24 18.29 -13.55
N PHE A 452 -30.27 18.11 -14.39
CA PHE A 452 -30.42 16.99 -15.31
C PHE A 452 -29.40 17.02 -16.46
N ASP A 453 -29.02 18.20 -16.98
CA ASP A 453 -28.10 18.30 -18.12
C ASP A 453 -26.67 17.81 -17.82
N VAL A 454 -26.31 17.63 -16.54
CA VAL A 454 -24.93 17.35 -16.10
C VAL A 454 -24.80 16.07 -15.27
N ALA A 455 -25.89 15.36 -14.98
CA ALA A 455 -25.88 14.15 -14.15
C ALA A 455 -24.96 13.06 -14.73
N ALA A 456 -24.97 12.87 -16.05
CA ALA A 456 -24.14 11.87 -16.74
C ALA A 456 -22.62 12.12 -16.67
N LYS A 457 -22.16 13.33 -16.31
CA LYS A 457 -20.73 13.70 -16.29
C LYS A 457 -20.16 13.93 -14.89
N ARG A 458 -20.96 13.84 -13.82
CA ARG A 458 -20.55 14.26 -12.46
C ARG A 458 -20.26 13.08 -11.55
N SER A 459 -19.23 13.25 -10.72
CA SER A 459 -19.02 12.41 -9.53
C SER A 459 -19.85 12.98 -8.36
N ILE A 460 -20.31 12.13 -7.43
CA ILE A 460 -21.06 12.56 -6.22
C ILE A 460 -20.36 13.65 -5.40
N ASP A 461 -19.04 13.76 -5.51
CA ASP A 461 -18.27 14.80 -4.80
C ASP A 461 -18.52 16.22 -5.37
N PHE A 462 -19.20 16.35 -6.52
CA PHE A 462 -19.50 17.60 -7.23
C PHE A 462 -21.00 17.72 -7.59
N PHE A 463 -21.87 17.87 -6.59
CA PHE A 463 -23.30 18.11 -6.79
C PHE A 463 -23.69 19.53 -6.33
N PRO A 464 -24.38 20.33 -7.16
CA PRO A 464 -24.96 21.60 -6.72
C PRO A 464 -26.22 21.34 -5.87
N LYS A 465 -26.49 22.22 -4.91
CA LYS A 465 -27.68 22.12 -4.04
C LYS A 465 -28.99 22.57 -4.71
N GLU A 466 -28.94 23.51 -5.65
CA GLU A 466 -30.12 24.13 -6.25
C GLU A 466 -29.96 24.22 -7.77
N GLU A 467 -31.08 24.08 -8.50
CA GLU A 467 -31.16 24.49 -9.90
C GLU A 467 -31.12 26.00 -9.98
N VAL A 468 -30.11 26.52 -10.66
CA VAL A 468 -30.05 27.95 -10.96
C VAL A 468 -30.79 28.15 -12.27
N ILE A 469 -32.08 28.47 -12.18
CA ILE A 469 -32.86 28.95 -13.32
C ILE A 469 -33.01 30.46 -13.15
N GLY A 470 -32.51 31.23 -14.12
CA GLY A 470 -32.76 32.67 -14.20
C GLY A 470 -31.95 33.57 -13.26
N LYS A 471 -30.99 33.05 -12.48
CA LYS A 471 -30.02 33.90 -11.76
C LYS A 471 -28.78 34.12 -12.62
N GLY A 472 -28.10 35.24 -12.42
CA GLY A 472 -26.87 35.59 -13.12
C GLY A 472 -25.72 34.63 -12.80
N LYS A 473 -24.67 34.67 -13.63
CA LYS A 473 -23.45 33.89 -13.42
C LYS A 473 -22.63 34.36 -12.20
N THR A 474 -22.11 33.42 -11.42
CA THR A 474 -21.17 33.69 -10.32
C THR A 474 -19.71 33.63 -10.80
N LEU A 475 -18.76 34.20 -10.03
CA LEU A 475 -17.32 34.11 -10.32
C LEU A 475 -16.87 32.65 -10.57
N GLY A 476 -17.38 31.71 -9.76
CA GLY A 476 -17.07 30.29 -9.90
C GLY A 476 -17.52 29.70 -11.24
N GLU A 477 -18.58 30.23 -11.85
CA GLU A 477 -19.06 29.79 -13.17
C GLU A 477 -18.20 30.30 -14.31
N PHE A 478 -17.78 31.56 -14.26
CA PHE A 478 -16.81 32.10 -15.22
C PHE A 478 -15.49 31.32 -15.18
N MET A 479 -15.01 31.00 -13.97
CA MET A 479 -13.84 30.15 -13.78
C MET A 479 -14.07 28.73 -14.33
N ALA A 480 -15.23 28.14 -14.10
CA ALA A 480 -15.59 26.82 -14.60
C ALA A 480 -15.63 26.77 -16.14
N GLU A 481 -16.17 27.80 -16.80
CA GLU A 481 -16.23 27.92 -18.25
C GLU A 481 -14.83 28.01 -18.88
N SER A 482 -13.90 28.65 -18.18
CA SER A 482 -12.49 28.76 -18.61
C SER A 482 -11.66 27.52 -18.25
N GLY A 483 -12.24 26.55 -17.54
CA GLY A 483 -11.58 25.31 -17.12
C GLY A 483 -10.73 25.41 -15.85
N PHE A 484 -10.85 26.51 -15.09
CA PHE A 484 -10.13 26.69 -13.84
C PHE A 484 -10.84 26.02 -12.66
N LYS A 485 -10.05 25.78 -11.61
CA LYS A 485 -10.56 25.27 -10.34
C LYS A 485 -11.50 26.29 -9.72
N HIS A 486 -12.70 25.85 -9.39
CA HIS A 486 -13.74 26.67 -8.76
C HIS A 486 -14.39 25.88 -7.62
N TYR A 487 -15.11 26.61 -6.78
CA TYR A 487 -15.92 26.09 -5.71
C TYR A 487 -17.36 26.56 -5.89
N LYS A 488 -18.29 25.63 -5.67
CA LYS A 488 -19.70 25.90 -5.50
C LYS A 488 -20.18 25.24 -4.21
N HIS A 489 -21.17 25.83 -3.58
CA HIS A 489 -21.77 25.30 -2.37
C HIS A 489 -22.33 23.90 -2.63
N GLY A 490 -21.96 22.97 -1.75
CA GLY A 490 -22.23 21.54 -1.89
C GLY A 490 -21.09 20.73 -2.48
N TYR A 491 -20.09 21.36 -3.10
CA TYR A 491 -18.90 20.65 -3.52
C TYR A 491 -18.04 20.27 -2.33
N LYS A 492 -17.40 19.10 -2.43
CA LYS A 492 -16.47 18.66 -1.41
C LYS A 492 -15.16 19.43 -1.49
N LEU A 493 -14.94 20.30 -0.51
CA LEU A 493 -13.68 21.02 -0.35
C LEU A 493 -12.63 20.10 0.29
N THR A 494 -11.97 19.27 -0.53
CA THR A 494 -10.97 18.32 -0.05
C THR A 494 -9.66 19.02 0.40
N LYS A 495 -9.26 18.75 1.65
CA LYS A 495 -8.04 19.19 2.38
C LYS A 495 -7.94 20.70 2.65
N ARG A 496 -7.66 21.03 3.93
CA ARG A 496 -7.31 22.36 4.47
C ARG A 496 -8.42 23.42 4.45
N ILE A 497 -9.69 23.04 4.58
CA ILE A 497 -10.82 24.00 4.75
C ILE A 497 -10.49 25.02 5.85
N ALA A 498 -10.10 24.57 7.04
CA ALA A 498 -9.68 25.46 8.13
C ALA A 498 -8.54 26.42 7.75
N GLN A 499 -7.59 26.03 6.88
CA GLN A 499 -6.53 26.94 6.45
C GLN A 499 -7.03 27.94 5.40
N ILE A 500 -7.92 27.52 4.52
CA ILE A 500 -8.57 28.42 3.55
C ILE A 500 -9.40 29.45 4.32
N MET A 501 -10.23 29.01 5.28
CA MET A 501 -11.06 29.91 6.08
C MET A 501 -10.22 30.86 6.95
N LYS A 502 -9.12 30.38 7.55
CA LYS A 502 -8.16 31.25 8.25
C LYS A 502 -7.49 32.29 7.35
N LYS A 503 -7.23 31.97 6.07
CA LYS A 503 -6.68 32.93 5.12
C LYS A 503 -7.73 33.98 4.76
N LEU A 504 -8.93 33.54 4.39
CA LEU A 504 -10.05 34.44 4.08
C LEU A 504 -10.33 35.39 5.24
N GLY A 505 -10.36 34.87 6.47
CA GLY A 505 -10.57 35.66 7.67
C GLY A 505 -9.54 36.77 7.92
N LYS A 506 -8.31 36.66 7.42
CA LYS A 506 -7.30 37.73 7.53
C LYS A 506 -7.49 38.85 6.51
N ASP A 507 -8.04 38.53 5.34
CA ASP A 507 -8.23 39.48 4.24
C ASP A 507 -9.56 40.24 4.35
N PHE A 508 -10.44 39.77 5.23
CA PHE A 508 -11.61 40.50 5.69
C PHE A 508 -11.25 41.44 6.81
#